data_AF-A0A4W5QK34-F1
#
_entry.id   AF-A0A4W5QK34-F1
#
_cell.length_a   1.000
_cell.length_b   1.000
_cell.length_c   1.000
_cell.angle_alpha   90.00
_cell.angle_beta   90.00
_cell.angle_gamma   90.00
#
_symmetry.space_group_name_H-M   'P 1'
#
loop_
_entity.id
_entity.type
_entity.pdbx_description
1 polymer ?
#
loop_
_entity_poly.entity_id
_entity_poly.type
_entity_poly.pdbx_seq_one_letter_code
_entity_poly.pdbx_strand_id
1 'polypeptide(L)'
;MAFDEEGQATETERKVEICSRAYRLLVTQVGFDPNDIIFDPNILTIGTGMEEHSQYAINFIRATRLIKELLPGARISGGLSNLSFSFRGMEVIREAMHGAFLYHAIKVGGAFLY
;
A
#
# COMPACT_ATOMS: atom_id res chain seq x y z
N MET A 1 -5.19 -6.95 -3.42
CA MET A 1 -4.98 -5.63 -4.05
C MET A 1 -6.09 -4.68 -3.62
N ALA A 2 -5.81 -3.40 -3.42
CA ALA A 2 -6.82 -2.37 -3.18
C ALA A 2 -7.40 -1.86 -4.51
N PHE A 3 -8.18 -2.71 -5.17
CA PHE A 3 -8.87 -2.44 -6.43
C PHE A 3 -10.23 -3.13 -6.37
N ASP A 4 -11.28 -2.46 -6.83
CA ASP A 4 -12.62 -3.03 -6.91
C ASP A 4 -13.41 -2.56 -8.14
N GLU A 5 -14.73 -2.65 -8.11
CA GLU A 5 -15.61 -2.32 -9.23
C GLU A 5 -15.54 -0.84 -9.64
N GLU A 6 -15.12 0.05 -8.74
CA GLU A 6 -14.92 1.49 -9.04
C GLU A 6 -13.48 1.81 -9.48
N GLY A 7 -12.59 0.82 -9.47
CA GLY A 7 -11.22 0.94 -9.95
C GLY A 7 -10.15 0.93 -8.85
N GLN A 8 -9.01 1.54 -9.15
CA GLN A 8 -7.82 1.53 -8.30
C GLN A 8 -7.92 2.55 -7.16
N ALA A 9 -7.68 2.12 -5.92
CA ALA A 9 -7.63 3.04 -4.79
C ALA A 9 -6.34 3.87 -4.77
N THR A 10 -6.47 5.19 -4.91
CA THR A 10 -5.38 6.19 -4.80
C THR A 10 -5.36 6.89 -3.44
N GLU A 11 -6.54 7.13 -2.86
CA GLU A 11 -6.72 7.82 -1.57
C GLU A 11 -6.66 6.88 -0.35
N THR A 12 -6.30 7.44 0.80
CA THR A 12 -6.15 6.69 2.06
C THR A 12 -7.44 5.92 2.40
N GLU A 13 -8.56 6.63 2.39
CA GLU A 13 -9.87 6.13 2.81
C GLU A 13 -10.32 5.00 1.88
N ARG A 14 -10.14 5.17 0.57
CA ARG A 14 -10.51 4.16 -0.43
C ARG A 14 -9.67 2.89 -0.30
N LYS A 15 -8.37 3.02 -0.01
CA LYS A 15 -7.49 1.86 0.24
C LYS A 15 -7.98 1.06 1.45
N VAL A 16 -8.31 1.75 2.55
CA VAL A 16 -8.80 1.12 3.78
C VAL A 16 -10.17 0.47 3.57
N GLU A 17 -11.08 1.15 2.86
CA GLU A 17 -12.43 0.66 2.57
C GLU A 17 -12.39 -0.68 1.82
N ILE A 18 -11.64 -0.73 0.71
CA ILE A 18 -11.53 -1.93 -0.12
C ILE A 18 -10.90 -3.08 0.67
N CYS A 19 -9.78 -2.83 1.37
CA CYS A 19 -9.13 -3.85 2.20
C CYS A 19 -10.07 -4.35 3.32
N SER A 20 -10.81 -3.47 3.97
CA SER A 20 -11.77 -3.84 5.03
C SER A 20 -12.93 -4.67 4.47
N ARG A 21 -13.43 -4.31 3.28
CA ARG A 21 -14.47 -5.08 2.59
C ARG A 21 -13.97 -6.47 2.24
N ALA A 22 -12.80 -6.57 1.63
CA ALA A 22 -12.17 -7.84 1.27
C ALA A 22 -11.89 -8.72 2.49
N TYR A 23 -11.39 -8.14 3.59
CA TYR A 23 -11.15 -8.85 4.85
C TYR A 23 -12.43 -9.49 5.38
N ARG A 24 -13.55 -8.75 5.43
CA ARG A 24 -14.84 -9.29 5.87
C ARG A 24 -15.31 -10.45 4.99
N LEU A 25 -15.17 -10.34 3.67
CA LEU A 25 -15.54 -11.42 2.75
C LEU A 25 -14.69 -12.68 3.01
N LEU A 26 -13.37 -12.52 3.06
CA LEU A 26 -12.42 -13.63 3.26
C LEU A 26 -12.61 -14.30 4.63
N VAL A 27 -12.67 -13.53 5.70
CA VAL A 27 -12.73 -14.08 7.07
C VAL A 27 -14.13 -14.59 7.41
N THR A 28 -15.18 -13.82 7.12
CA THR A 28 -16.54 -14.16 7.57
C THR A 28 -17.25 -15.13 6.62
N GLN A 29 -17.10 -14.97 5.31
CA GLN A 29 -17.86 -15.79 4.36
C GLN A 29 -17.09 -17.01 3.89
N VAL A 30 -15.78 -16.87 3.66
CA VAL A 30 -14.93 -17.97 3.18
C VAL A 30 -14.30 -18.75 4.33
N GLY A 31 -14.14 -18.13 5.51
CA GLY A 31 -13.46 -18.76 6.65
C GLY A 31 -11.94 -18.80 6.49
N PHE A 32 -11.37 -17.87 5.71
CA PHE A 32 -9.93 -17.78 5.46
C PHE A 32 -9.19 -17.31 6.72
N ASP A 33 -8.03 -17.89 7.02
CA ASP A 33 -7.21 -17.44 8.16
C ASP A 33 -6.71 -16.00 7.90
N PRO A 34 -7.01 -15.03 8.79
CA PRO A 34 -6.56 -13.67 8.60
C PRO A 34 -5.03 -13.52 8.54
N ASN A 35 -4.26 -14.43 9.12
CA ASN A 35 -2.79 -14.41 9.07
C ASN A 35 -2.25 -14.74 7.67
N ASP A 36 -3.04 -15.42 6.83
CA ASP A 36 -2.71 -15.73 5.45
C ASP A 36 -3.10 -14.60 4.48
N ILE A 37 -3.76 -13.55 4.96
CA ILE A 37 -4.15 -12.40 4.14
C ILE A 37 -2.98 -11.41 4.05
N ILE A 38 -2.54 -11.13 2.84
CA ILE A 38 -1.62 -10.03 2.52
C ILE A 38 -2.36 -9.01 1.66
N PHE A 39 -2.58 -7.82 2.21
CA PHE A 39 -3.10 -6.69 1.44
C PHE A 39 -1.97 -5.93 0.76
N ASP A 40 -2.24 -5.49 -0.47
CA ASP A 40 -1.44 -4.52 -1.19
C ASP A 40 -2.31 -3.25 -1.38
N PRO A 41 -2.07 -2.19 -0.61
CA PRO A 41 -2.76 -0.90 -0.74
C PRO A 41 -2.35 -0.09 -1.98
N ASN A 42 -1.57 -0.64 -2.91
CA ASN A 42 -1.01 -0.03 -4.11
C ASN A 42 0.03 1.06 -3.82
N ILE A 43 1.32 0.71 -3.96
CA ILE A 43 2.39 1.69 -4.12
C ILE A 43 2.34 2.22 -5.56
N LEU A 44 2.08 3.53 -5.70
CA LEU A 44 1.94 4.21 -6.98
C LEU A 44 3.09 5.19 -7.20
N THR A 45 3.35 5.50 -8.47
CA THR A 45 4.41 6.40 -8.89
C THR A 45 4.19 7.82 -8.37
N ILE A 46 5.24 8.42 -7.79
CA ILE A 46 5.28 9.85 -7.44
C ILE A 46 6.32 10.59 -8.29
N GLY A 47 6.32 11.93 -8.23
CA GLY A 47 7.24 12.74 -9.02
C GLY A 47 6.93 12.70 -10.52
N THR A 48 5.67 12.53 -10.91
CA THR A 48 5.21 12.46 -12.30
C THR A 48 5.04 13.82 -12.96
N GLY A 49 5.16 14.91 -12.20
CA GLY A 49 4.80 16.27 -12.64
C GLY A 49 3.31 16.61 -12.53
N MET A 50 2.49 15.68 -12.01
CA MET A 50 1.05 15.88 -11.75
C MET A 50 0.83 16.04 -10.24
N GLU A 51 0.12 17.09 -9.82
CA GLU A 51 -0.06 17.42 -8.40
C GLU A 51 -0.89 16.36 -7.67
N GLU A 52 -1.85 15.75 -8.36
CA GLU A 52 -2.73 14.71 -7.81
C GLU A 52 -1.94 13.48 -7.32
N HIS A 53 -0.76 13.23 -7.88
CA HIS A 53 0.06 12.06 -7.53
C HIS A 53 0.98 12.32 -6.33
N SER A 54 1.10 13.56 -5.87
CA SER A 54 2.05 13.95 -4.80
C SER A 54 1.77 13.25 -3.47
N GLN A 55 0.51 12.88 -3.20
CA GLN A 55 0.09 12.29 -1.94
C GLN A 55 0.14 10.76 -1.93
N TYR A 56 0.40 10.09 -3.04
CA TYR A 56 0.24 8.63 -3.15
C TYR A 56 1.09 7.84 -2.14
N ALA A 57 2.34 8.26 -1.90
CA ALA A 57 3.20 7.62 -0.91
C ALA A 57 2.68 7.81 0.53
N ILE A 58 2.20 9.02 0.85
CA ILE A 58 1.61 9.35 2.15
C ILE A 58 0.32 8.56 2.36
N ASN A 59 -0.51 8.48 1.33
CA ASN A 59 -1.77 7.73 1.36
C ASN A 59 -1.54 6.24 1.61
N PHE A 60 -0.52 5.65 0.99
CA PHE A 60 -0.12 4.27 1.27
C PHE A 60 0.28 4.08 2.74
N ILE A 61 1.13 4.95 3.28
CA ILE A 61 1.62 4.86 4.67
C ILE A 61 0.47 5.03 5.67
N ARG A 62 -0.43 5.98 5.44
CA ARG A 62 -1.61 6.19 6.29
C ARG A 62 -2.56 5.00 6.23
N ALA A 63 -2.83 4.48 5.03
CA ALA A 63 -3.68 3.31 4.86
C ALA A 63 -3.06 2.07 5.53
N THR A 64 -1.74 1.89 5.44
CA THR A 64 -1.02 0.81 6.12
C THR A 64 -1.28 0.83 7.61
N ARG A 65 -1.11 2.00 8.26
CA ARG A 65 -1.39 2.16 9.69
C ARG A 65 -2.82 1.76 10.04
N LEU A 66 -3.80 2.31 9.32
CA LEU A 66 -5.22 2.07 9.58
C LEU A 66 -5.60 0.61 9.34
N ILE A 67 -5.11 -0.02 8.27
CA ILE A 67 -5.37 -1.44 8.00
C ILE A 67 -4.79 -2.31 9.11
N LYS A 68 -3.56 -2.02 9.59
CA LYS A 68 -2.96 -2.75 10.70
C LYS A 68 -3.74 -2.60 12.01
N GLU A 69 -4.35 -1.44 12.25
CA GLU A 69 -5.21 -1.18 13.42
C GLU A 69 -6.57 -1.90 13.30
N LEU A 70 -7.17 -1.91 12.11
CA LEU A 70 -8.55 -2.38 11.89
C LEU A 70 -8.66 -3.87 11.57
N LEU A 71 -7.66 -4.44 10.90
CA LEU A 71 -7.71 -5.79 10.30
C LEU A 71 -6.64 -6.68 10.95
N PRO A 72 -6.91 -7.25 12.15
CA PRO A 72 -5.93 -8.04 12.88
C PRO A 72 -5.51 -9.30 12.10
N GLY A 73 -4.27 -9.75 12.28
CA GLY A 73 -3.69 -10.89 11.55
C GLY A 73 -3.22 -10.55 10.13
N ALA A 74 -3.93 -9.67 9.41
CA ALA A 74 -3.56 -9.31 8.06
C ALA A 74 -2.19 -8.62 7.98
N ARG A 75 -1.45 -8.95 6.92
CA ARG A 75 -0.14 -8.39 6.57
C ARG A 75 -0.29 -7.38 5.44
N ILE A 76 0.68 -6.47 5.31
CA ILE A 76 0.71 -5.44 4.25
C ILE A 76 1.97 -5.62 3.44
N SER A 77 1.84 -5.64 2.10
CA SER A 77 2.94 -5.62 1.13
C SER A 77 2.70 -4.53 0.08
N GLY A 78 3.63 -4.37 -0.86
CA GLY A 78 3.48 -3.49 -2.02
C GLY A 78 4.69 -3.53 -2.94
N GLY A 79 4.46 -3.27 -4.23
CA GLY A 79 5.52 -3.17 -5.25
C GLY A 79 6.37 -1.90 -5.11
N LEU A 80 7.44 -1.96 -4.32
CA LEU A 80 8.26 -0.80 -3.94
C LEU A 80 8.83 -0.02 -5.14
N SER A 81 9.28 -0.72 -6.18
CA SER A 81 9.92 -0.12 -7.35
C SER A 81 8.99 0.78 -8.17
N ASN A 82 7.66 0.63 -8.04
CA ASN A 82 6.67 1.51 -8.66
C ASN A 82 6.78 2.95 -8.18
N LEU A 83 7.08 3.17 -6.89
CA LEU A 83 7.19 4.50 -6.28
C LEU A 83 8.09 5.44 -7.09
N SER A 84 9.20 4.87 -7.55
CA SER A 84 10.34 5.56 -8.15
C SER A 84 10.34 5.56 -9.69
N PHE A 85 9.24 5.15 -10.32
CA PHE A 85 9.21 4.91 -11.78
C PHE A 85 9.55 6.17 -12.61
N SER A 86 9.18 7.36 -12.12
CA SER A 86 9.51 8.64 -12.77
C SER A 86 11.02 8.92 -12.87
N PHE A 87 11.84 8.21 -12.09
CA PHE A 87 13.29 8.41 -12.01
C PHE A 87 14.08 7.24 -12.62
N ARG A 88 13.47 6.50 -13.56
CA ARG A 88 14.15 5.44 -14.32
C ARG A 88 15.48 5.93 -14.92
N GLY A 89 16.53 5.14 -14.73
CA GLY A 89 17.89 5.50 -15.14
C GLY A 89 18.70 6.27 -14.09
N MET A 90 18.08 6.68 -12.98
CA MET A 90 18.74 7.34 -11.85
C MET A 90 18.72 6.44 -10.60
N GLU A 91 19.39 5.28 -10.68
CA GLU A 91 19.29 4.23 -9.65
C GLU A 91 19.64 4.72 -8.24
N VAL A 92 20.64 5.61 -8.08
CA VAL A 92 20.98 6.22 -6.78
C VAL A 92 19.80 6.96 -6.15
N ILE A 93 19.01 7.69 -6.96
CA ILE A 93 17.81 8.38 -6.47
C ILE A 93 16.73 7.36 -6.13
N ARG A 94 16.53 6.36 -6.99
CA ARG A 94 15.49 5.34 -6.79
C ARG A 94 15.72 4.56 -5.50
N GLU A 95 16.94 4.10 -5.26
CA GLU A 95 17.33 3.40 -4.03
C GLU A 95 17.17 4.29 -2.79
N ALA A 96 17.55 5.57 -2.88
CA ALA A 96 17.35 6.52 -1.79
C ALA A 96 15.85 6.73 -1.48
N MET A 97 15.01 6.85 -2.51
CA MET A 97 13.55 6.93 -2.35
C MET A 97 12.98 5.68 -1.70
N HIS A 98 13.46 4.50 -2.12
CA HIS A 98 13.04 3.21 -1.54
C HIS A 98 13.39 3.13 -0.05
N GLY A 99 14.63 3.47 0.31
CA GLY A 99 15.08 3.48 1.70
C GLY A 99 14.26 4.44 2.57
N ALA A 100 14.02 5.68 2.10
CA ALA A 100 13.21 6.65 2.81
C ALA A 100 11.76 6.18 2.98
N PHE A 101 11.14 5.64 1.92
CA PHE A 101 9.78 5.11 1.97
C PHE A 101 9.66 3.93 2.94
N LEU A 102 10.56 2.95 2.84
CA LEU A 102 10.56 1.77 3.71
C LEU A 102 10.74 2.16 5.18
N TYR A 103 11.62 3.13 5.48
CA TYR A 103 11.81 3.63 6.85
C TYR A 103 10.49 4.10 7.48
N HIS A 104 9.67 4.82 6.74
CA HIS A 104 8.37 5.29 7.25
C HIS A 104 7.29 4.21 7.21
N ALA A 105 7.24 3.40 6.15
CA ALA A 105 6.20 2.39 5.98
C ALA A 105 6.35 1.21 6.96
N ILE A 106 7.58 0.78 7.26
CA ILE A 106 7.85 -0.28 8.24
C ILE A 106 7.45 0.18 9.66
N LYS A 107 7.69 1.45 10.02
CA LYS A 107 7.31 2.00 11.32
C LYS A 107 5.81 1.91 11.62
N VAL A 108 4.98 1.91 10.59
CA VAL A 108 3.52 1.79 10.73
C VAL A 108 3.00 0.37 10.47
N GLY A 109 3.90 -0.62 10.40
CA GLY A 109 3.55 -2.03 10.31
C GLY A 109 3.51 -2.61 8.89
N GLY A 110 4.11 -1.93 7.90
CA GLY A 110 4.34 -2.48 6.57
C GLY A 110 5.39 -3.60 6.58
N ALA A 111 5.14 -4.69 5.83
CA ALA A 111 6.04 -5.83 5.68
C ALA A 111 6.31 -6.09 4.18
N PHE A 112 7.41 -5.58 3.66
CA PHE A 112 7.70 -5.63 2.23
C PHE A 112 8.56 -6.85 1.89
N LEU A 113 8.17 -7.57 0.84
CA LEU A 113 9.05 -8.53 0.16
C LEU A 113 9.84 -7.74 -0.88
N TYR A 114 11.17 -7.89 -0.85
CA TYR A 114 12.12 -7.24 -1.76
C TYR A 114 11.97 -7.76 -3.20
#